data_AF-Q4SZJ6-F1
#
_entry.id   AF-Q4SZJ6-F1
#
_cell.length_a   1.000
_cell.length_b   1.000
_cell.length_c   1.000
_cell.angle_alpha   90.00
_cell.angle_beta   90.00
_cell.angle_gamma   90.00
#
_symmetry.space_group_name_H-M   'P 1'
#
loop_
_entity.id
_entity.type
_entity.pdbx_description
1 polymer ?
#
loop_
_entity_poly.entity_id
_entity_poly.type
_entity_poly.pdbx_seq_one_letter_code
_entity_poly.pdbx_strand_id
1 'polypeptide(L)'
;GLEAVVLQYTDWLDENNGKKNRDALDDIVGDHNVICPLAYFARGVYVYLFDHRASNIAWPEWMGVIHGYEIEFVFGLPLEKRLNYTQEEEKLSRRMMKYWANFARTGYGNVVQ
;
A
#
# COMPACT_ATOMS: atom_id res chain seq x y z
N GLY A 1 17.32 5.99 -21.59
CA GLY A 1 16.57 5.01 -20.81
C GLY A 1 16.90 5.17 -19.34
N LEU A 2 18.02 4.59 -18.88
CA LEU A 2 18.50 4.71 -17.50
C LEU A 2 18.67 6.16 -17.03
N GLU A 3 19.28 7.01 -17.86
CA GLU A 3 19.49 8.43 -17.53
C GLU A 3 18.18 9.19 -17.26
N ALA A 4 17.10 8.84 -17.96
CA ALA A 4 15.80 9.46 -17.73
C ALA A 4 15.19 9.02 -16.38
N VAL A 5 15.43 7.77 -15.96
CA VAL A 5 15.00 7.28 -14.65
C VAL A 5 15.76 8.00 -13.54
N VAL A 6 17.09 8.09 -13.65
CA VAL A 6 17.91 8.84 -12.68
C VAL A 6 17.45 10.29 -12.60
N LEU A 7 17.20 10.93 -13.75
CA LEU A 7 16.69 12.30 -13.81
C LEU A 7 15.36 12.50 -13.10
N GLN A 8 14.44 11.54 -13.24
CA GLN A 8 13.10 11.63 -12.70
C GLN A 8 13.05 11.44 -11.17
N TYR A 9 13.93 10.60 -10.61
CA TYR A 9 13.85 10.17 -9.21
C TYR A 9 14.96 10.74 -8.31
N THR A 10 15.96 11.44 -8.85
CA THR A 10 17.01 12.09 -8.04
C THR A 10 16.58 13.48 -7.58
N ASP A 11 16.71 13.73 -6.27
CA ASP A 11 16.68 15.09 -5.73
C ASP A 11 18.01 15.79 -6.01
N TRP A 12 18.05 16.60 -7.06
CA TRP A 12 19.24 17.31 -7.52
C TRP A 12 19.74 18.39 -6.54
N LEU A 13 18.97 18.76 -5.51
CA LEU A 13 19.43 19.66 -4.46
C LEU A 13 20.16 18.92 -3.33
N ASP A 14 20.09 17.59 -3.28
CA ASP A 14 20.59 16.76 -2.18
C ASP A 14 20.96 15.34 -2.64
N GLU A 15 21.66 15.25 -3.78
CA GLU A 15 21.93 14.00 -4.53
C GLU A 15 22.68 12.92 -3.73
N ASN A 16 23.44 13.32 -2.69
CA ASN A 16 24.25 12.42 -1.88
C ASN A 16 23.52 11.93 -0.61
N ASN A 17 22.25 12.27 -0.46
CA ASN A 17 21.46 11.84 0.69
C ASN A 17 21.03 10.38 0.55
N GLY A 18 21.71 9.49 1.29
CA GLY A 18 21.44 8.06 1.27
C GLY A 18 20.01 7.65 1.61
N LYS A 19 19.27 8.44 2.42
CA LYS A 19 17.85 8.15 2.71
C LYS A 19 16.97 8.44 1.50
N LYS A 20 17.13 9.62 0.89
CA LYS A 20 16.41 9.98 -0.35
C LYS A 20 16.73 9.01 -1.47
N ASN A 21 18.00 8.62 -1.62
CA ASN A 21 18.41 7.65 -2.63
C ASN A 21 17.82 6.26 -2.40
N ARG A 22 17.70 5.82 -1.14
CA ARG A 22 17.00 4.57 -0.79
C ARG A 22 15.52 4.65 -1.15
N ASP A 23 14.84 5.72 -0.75
CA ASP A 23 13.40 5.89 -0.95
C ASP A 23 13.10 6.04 -2.46
N ALA A 24 13.94 6.75 -3.21
CA ALA A 24 13.85 6.84 -4.67
C ALA A 24 13.98 5.48 -5.37
N LEU A 25 14.86 4.59 -4.89
CA LEU A 25 14.96 3.23 -5.42
C LEU A 25 13.73 2.38 -5.08
N ASP A 26 13.14 2.56 -3.91
CA ASP A 26 11.88 1.91 -3.51
C ASP A 26 10.75 2.35 -4.46
N ASP A 27 10.62 3.66 -4.70
CA ASP A 27 9.64 4.24 -5.62
C ASP A 27 9.84 3.74 -7.05
N ILE A 28 11.08 3.72 -7.60
CA ILE A 28 11.36 3.23 -8.96
C ILE A 28 10.86 1.78 -9.12
N VAL A 29 11.14 0.93 -8.14
CA VAL A 29 10.76 -0.49 -8.20
C VAL A 29 9.24 -0.63 -8.08
N GLY A 30 8.60 0.08 -7.15
CA GLY A 30 7.16 0.07 -6.95
C GLY A 30 6.37 0.62 -8.13
N ASP A 31 6.78 1.77 -8.64
CA ASP A 31 6.16 2.45 -9.79
C ASP A 31 6.24 1.60 -11.05
N HIS A 32 7.44 1.11 -11.38
CA HIS A 32 7.66 0.37 -12.61
C HIS A 32 6.93 -0.97 -12.64
N ASN A 33 6.96 -1.72 -11.52
CA ASN A 33 6.49 -3.11 -11.50
C ASN A 33 5.02 -3.26 -11.07
N VAL A 34 4.47 -2.30 -10.32
CA VAL A 34 3.15 -2.45 -9.70
C VAL A 34 2.25 -1.24 -9.98
N ILE A 35 2.63 -0.04 -9.53
CA ILE A 35 1.72 1.11 -9.45
C ILE A 35 1.38 1.65 -10.84
N CYS A 36 2.36 1.99 -11.68
CA CYS A 36 2.10 2.55 -13.01
C CYS A 36 1.38 1.56 -13.95
N PRO A 37 1.76 0.26 -14.02
CA PRO A 37 0.99 -0.73 -14.77
C PRO A 37 -0.46 -0.85 -14.30
N LEU A 38 -0.70 -0.87 -12.97
CA LEU A 38 -2.06 -0.92 -12.41
C LEU A 38 -2.85 0.35 -12.76
N ALA A 39 -2.25 1.53 -12.63
CA ALA A 39 -2.90 2.80 -12.96
C ALA A 39 -3.26 2.91 -14.45
N TYR A 40 -2.42 2.35 -15.33
CA TYR A 40 -2.72 2.25 -16.75
C TYR A 40 -3.92 1.33 -17.01
N PHE A 41 -3.98 0.19 -16.34
CA PHE A 41 -5.04 -0.81 -16.50
C PHE A 41 -6.38 -0.37 -15.87
N ALA A 42 -6.34 0.19 -14.67
CA ALA A 42 -7.51 0.43 -13.81
C ALA A 42 -8.24 1.75 -14.10
N ARG A 43 -8.42 2.09 -15.39
CA ARG A 43 -9.13 3.31 -15.80
C ARG A 43 -10.65 3.12 -15.68
N GLY A 44 -11.29 4.00 -14.91
CA GLY A 44 -12.76 4.02 -14.78
C GLY A 44 -13.35 2.94 -13.87
N VAL A 45 -12.54 2.38 -12.96
CA VAL A 45 -12.96 1.37 -11.97
C VAL A 45 -12.60 1.82 -10.55
N TYR A 46 -13.05 1.08 -9.53
CA TYR A 46 -12.65 1.32 -8.14
C TYR A 46 -11.19 0.94 -7.93
N VAL A 47 -10.41 1.86 -7.36
CA VAL A 47 -9.00 1.68 -6.99
C VAL A 47 -8.80 2.21 -5.57
N TYR A 48 -7.91 1.60 -4.80
CA TYR A 48 -7.48 2.11 -3.51
C TYR A 48 -5.95 2.12 -3.41
N LEU A 49 -5.43 3.04 -2.61
CA LEU A 49 -4.05 3.03 -2.11
C LEU A 49 -4.09 2.59 -0.66
N PHE A 50 -3.37 1.52 -0.32
CA PHE A 50 -3.19 1.08 1.05
C PHE A 50 -1.86 1.60 1.57
N ASP A 51 -1.92 2.52 2.53
CA ASP A 51 -0.76 3.21 3.11
C ASP A 51 -0.80 3.16 4.65
N HIS A 52 -1.17 1.99 5.19
CA HIS A 52 -1.15 1.74 6.63
C HIS A 52 -0.08 0.71 6.98
N ARG A 53 0.92 1.12 7.75
CA ARG A 53 1.94 0.21 8.28
C ARG A 53 1.43 -0.45 9.56
N ALA A 54 1.32 -1.78 9.55
CA ALA A 54 0.88 -2.56 10.69
C ALA A 54 1.77 -2.30 11.93
N SER A 55 1.15 -2.10 13.10
CA SER A 55 1.86 -1.75 14.34
C SER A 55 2.76 -2.87 14.87
N ASN A 56 2.47 -4.10 14.49
CA ASN A 56 3.15 -5.32 14.94
C ASN A 56 4.12 -5.89 13.88
N ILE A 57 4.37 -5.16 12.78
CA ILE A 57 5.22 -5.63 11.69
C ILE A 57 6.67 -5.84 12.17
N ALA A 58 7.27 -6.97 11.81
CA ALA A 58 8.64 -7.32 12.21
C ALA A 58 9.72 -6.68 11.31
N TRP A 59 9.33 -6.11 10.18
CA TRP A 59 10.27 -5.52 9.21
C TRP A 59 10.79 -4.16 9.67
N PRO A 60 12.00 -3.76 9.26
CA PRO A 60 12.53 -2.42 9.53
C PRO A 60 11.60 -1.29 9.07
N GLU A 61 11.65 -0.15 9.76
CA GLU A 61 10.81 1.03 9.46
C GLU A 61 10.99 1.55 8.03
N TRP A 62 12.22 1.48 7.50
CA TRP A 62 12.53 2.00 6.17
C TRP A 62 11.77 1.30 5.04
N MET A 63 11.29 0.08 5.27
CA MET A 63 10.51 -0.66 4.26
C MET A 63 9.06 -0.17 4.15
N GLY A 64 8.64 0.80 4.98
CA GLY A 64 7.33 1.44 4.86
C GLY A 64 6.16 0.46 4.93
N VAL A 65 5.26 0.55 3.94
CA VAL A 65 4.09 -0.33 3.77
C VAL A 65 4.42 -1.36 2.69
N ILE A 66 4.80 -2.56 3.14
CA ILE A 66 5.41 -3.57 2.27
C ILE A 66 4.34 -4.24 1.39
N HIS A 67 4.73 -4.58 0.16
CA HIS A 67 3.91 -5.37 -0.75
C HIS A 67 3.28 -6.61 -0.07
N GLY A 68 1.94 -6.73 -0.14
CA GLY A 68 1.17 -7.84 0.41
C GLY A 68 0.75 -7.69 1.87
N TYR A 69 1.19 -6.66 2.59
CA TYR A 69 0.79 -6.44 4.00
C TYR A 69 -0.63 -5.92 4.17
N GLU A 70 -1.34 -5.60 3.09
CA GLU A 70 -2.78 -5.35 3.13
C GLU A 70 -3.58 -6.66 3.29
N ILE A 71 -3.02 -7.81 2.91
CA ILE A 71 -3.71 -9.12 2.88
C ILE A 71 -4.22 -9.48 4.28
N GLU A 72 -3.40 -9.30 5.32
CA GLU A 72 -3.80 -9.57 6.71
C GLU A 72 -5.05 -8.78 7.15
N PHE A 73 -5.19 -7.54 6.67
CA PHE A 73 -6.36 -6.70 6.93
C PHE A 73 -7.58 -7.16 6.14
N VAL A 74 -7.40 -7.58 4.88
CA VAL A 74 -8.47 -8.14 4.04
C VAL A 74 -9.01 -9.45 4.62
N PHE A 75 -8.16 -10.28 5.22
CA PHE A 75 -8.53 -11.58 5.77
C PHE A 75 -8.91 -11.56 7.26
N GLY A 76 -8.83 -10.40 7.92
CA GLY A 76 -9.34 -10.26 9.28
C GLY A 76 -8.36 -10.65 10.39
N LEU A 77 -7.06 -10.76 10.14
CA LEU A 77 -6.09 -11.05 11.20
C LEU A 77 -6.13 -10.03 12.36
N PRO A 78 -6.37 -8.72 12.14
CA PRO A 78 -6.54 -7.76 13.23
C PRO A 78 -7.69 -8.03 14.20
N LEU A 79 -8.60 -8.95 13.88
CA LEU A 79 -9.66 -9.38 14.80
C LEU A 79 -9.17 -10.42 15.83
N GLU A 80 -8.03 -11.09 15.58
CA GLU A 80 -7.42 -12.04 16.50
C GLU A 80 -6.62 -11.30 17.59
N LYS A 81 -7.15 -11.33 18.83
CA LYS A 81 -6.59 -10.60 19.97
C LYS A 81 -5.18 -11.04 20.35
N ARG A 82 -4.76 -12.25 20.00
CA ARG A 82 -3.41 -12.76 20.28
C ARG A 82 -2.32 -12.21 19.35
N LEU A 83 -2.69 -11.54 18.26
CA LEU A 83 -1.73 -11.03 17.27
C LEU A 83 -1.27 -9.59 17.52
N ASN A 84 -1.69 -8.97 18.64
CA ASN A 84 -1.21 -7.64 19.06
C ASN A 84 -1.46 -6.50 18.05
N TYR A 85 -2.56 -6.54 17.31
CA TYR A 85 -3.04 -5.39 16.54
C TYR A 85 -3.73 -4.36 17.44
N THR A 86 -3.72 -3.11 17.01
CA THR A 86 -4.43 -2.00 17.67
C THR A 86 -5.94 -2.06 17.40
N GLN A 87 -6.72 -1.33 18.21
CA GLN A 87 -8.16 -1.20 17.98
C GLN A 87 -8.49 -0.48 16.66
N GLU A 88 -7.65 0.45 16.23
CA GLU A 88 -7.83 1.15 14.95
C GLU A 88 -7.59 0.22 13.77
N GLU A 89 -6.64 -0.72 13.88
CA GLU A 89 -6.39 -1.75 12.88
C GLU A 89 -7.51 -2.78 12.80
N GLU A 90 -8.12 -3.14 13.93
CA GLU A 90 -9.35 -3.95 13.91
C GLU A 90 -10.47 -3.23 13.14
N LYS A 91 -10.67 -1.93 13.38
CA LYS A 91 -11.66 -1.12 12.66
C LYS A 91 -11.33 -1.02 11.17
N LEU A 92 -10.06 -0.83 10.82
CA LEU A 92 -9.57 -0.80 9.44
C LEU A 92 -9.87 -2.12 8.74
N SER A 93 -9.50 -3.25 9.36
CA SER A 93 -9.76 -4.58 8.81
C SER A 93 -11.25 -4.85 8.61
N ARG A 94 -12.10 -4.54 9.60
CA ARG A 94 -13.56 -4.65 9.45
C ARG A 94 -14.09 -3.82 8.29
N ARG A 95 -13.55 -2.63 8.07
CA ARG A 95 -13.91 -1.74 6.96
C ARG A 95 -13.49 -2.34 5.62
N MET A 96 -12.26 -2.84 5.52
CA MET A 96 -11.75 -3.49 4.30
C MET A 96 -12.55 -4.75 3.95
N MET A 97 -12.78 -5.65 4.91
CA MET A 97 -13.63 -6.83 4.70
C MET A 97 -15.02 -6.45 4.20
N LYS A 98 -15.61 -5.37 4.76
CA LYS A 98 -16.91 -4.87 4.32
C LYS A 98 -16.88 -4.35 2.89
N TYR A 99 -15.85 -3.59 2.50
CA TYR A 99 -15.69 -3.11 1.13
C TYR A 99 -15.54 -4.27 0.14
N TRP A 100 -14.68 -5.24 0.46
CA TRP A 100 -14.47 -6.44 -0.37
C TRP A 100 -15.73 -7.30 -0.49
N ALA A 101 -16.42 -7.59 0.62
CA ALA A 101 -17.65 -8.37 0.60
C ALA A 101 -18.80 -7.67 -0.12
N ASN A 102 -18.94 -6.35 0.03
CA ASN A 102 -19.93 -5.58 -0.71
C ASN A 102 -19.64 -5.58 -2.21
N PHE A 103 -18.39 -5.32 -2.59
CA PHE A 103 -18.00 -5.34 -4.00
C PHE A 103 -18.25 -6.71 -4.63
N ALA A 104 -17.88 -7.80 -3.96
CA ALA A 104 -18.13 -9.16 -4.45
C ALA A 104 -19.63 -9.47 -4.60
N ARG A 105 -20.50 -8.88 -3.76
CA ARG A 105 -21.94 -9.11 -3.78
C ARG A 105 -22.69 -8.24 -4.78
N THR A 106 -22.31 -6.97 -4.93
CA THR A 106 -23.12 -5.96 -5.66
C THR A 106 -22.37 -5.26 -6.79
N GLY A 107 -21.04 -5.42 -6.89
CA GLY A 107 -20.18 -4.61 -7.76
C GLY A 107 -19.87 -3.21 -7.22
N TYR A 108 -20.40 -2.84 -6.05
CA TYR A 108 -20.15 -1.54 -5.40
C TYR A 108 -19.51 -1.75 -4.03
N GLY A 109 -18.31 -1.19 -3.82
CA GLY A 109 -17.59 -1.31 -2.55
C GLY A 109 -18.24 -0.51 -1.40
N ASN A 110 -18.94 0.57 -1.74
CA ASN A 110 -19.67 1.36 -0.74
C ASN A 110 -20.97 0.67 -0.36
N VAL A 111 -21.34 0.76 0.92
CA VAL A 111 -22.71 0.50 1.32
C VAL A 111 -23.55 1.55 0.60
N VAL A 112 -24.41 1.14 -0.34
CA VAL A 112 -25.53 1.99 -0.74
C VAL A 112 -26.34 2.20 0.55
N GLN A 113 -26.30 3.41 1.07
CA GLN A 113 -27.15 3.82 2.18
C GLN A 113 -28.56 4.05 1.66
#